data_AF-A0A7V9N6F7-F1
#
_entry.id   AF-A0A7V9N6F7-F1
#
_cell.length_a   1.000
_cell.length_b   1.000
_cell.length_c   1.000
_cell.angle_alpha   90.00
_cell.angle_beta   90.00
_cell.angle_gamma   90.00
#
_symmetry.space_group_name_H-M   'P 1'
#
loop_
_entity.id
_entity.type
_entity.pdbx_description
1 polymer ?
#
loop_
_entity_poly.entity_id
_entity_poly.type
_entity_poly.pdbx_seq_one_letter_code
_entity_poly.pdbx_strand_id
1 'polypeptide(L)'
;MERDALRHTEALNAFWDDVALGRAPVGPHALDGETVDLVGRLHALGDSPERDSARERVWRDLQRHRRWKEPDVTTRALSPNGIAGSPVGPGLLPWAPPARPTVPMRWAPDRLATAVLVLLVLAGSMLVFGPGRPGQQNDTLLVLPSISGTPATPEVVVTETLLDAPATLPAGPATFDLTHWTLRPDSPPLRVAARNSLGARREGPIFIVVESGNIVITEAGTEHRLAAGEVYAATDPDQEVAVAADGPEHATAFVVPVLSDSALPISYDPKAHVEEFFWSFELDAVAGGAGRLVLERLTLAPSSALPWEEANPLVWTGVRAGTLGLTLEGDQLAVGWTAGQEQHIQGPGPLPSAGARPLPSLPAGTRILLRNAGDEPLVLYRLTLTPHDAGASAAGTPGP
;
A
#
# COMPACT_ATOMS: atom_id res chain seq x y z
N MET A 1 -39.65 4.18 16.08
CA MET A 1 -38.45 4.27 15.22
C MET A 1 -37.19 3.96 16.01
N GLU A 2 -36.73 4.79 16.95
CA GLU A 2 -35.48 4.52 17.69
C GLU A 2 -35.53 3.24 18.58
N ARG A 3 -36.69 2.96 19.20
CA ARG A 3 -36.88 1.73 19.99
C ARG A 3 -36.98 0.45 19.14
N ASP A 4 -37.38 0.56 17.89
CA ASP A 4 -37.54 -0.59 16.99
C ASP A 4 -36.18 -0.98 16.40
N ALA A 5 -35.35 0.02 16.07
CA ALA A 5 -33.96 -0.18 15.67
C ALA A 5 -33.13 -0.85 16.78
N LEU A 6 -33.25 -0.37 18.03
CA LEU A 6 -32.51 -0.95 19.16
C LEU A 6 -32.87 -2.44 19.39
N ARG A 7 -34.16 -2.77 19.32
CA ARG A 7 -34.65 -4.15 19.44
C ARG A 7 -34.17 -5.05 18.32
N HIS A 8 -34.10 -4.53 17.10
CA HIS A 8 -33.58 -5.26 15.95
C HIS A 8 -32.09 -5.55 16.11
N THR A 9 -31.30 -4.58 16.55
CA THR A 9 -29.86 -4.77 16.83
C THR A 9 -29.62 -5.79 17.95
N GLU A 10 -30.40 -5.72 19.04
CA GLU A 10 -30.31 -6.70 20.14
C GLU A 10 -30.67 -8.12 19.67
N ALA A 11 -31.72 -8.26 18.86
CA ALA A 11 -32.12 -9.54 18.28
C ALA A 11 -31.06 -10.11 17.33
N LEU A 12 -30.45 -9.25 16.49
CA LEU A 12 -29.38 -9.64 15.57
C LEU A 12 -28.14 -10.13 16.34
N ASN A 13 -27.73 -9.41 17.40
CA ASN A 13 -26.59 -9.80 18.23
C ASN A 13 -26.82 -11.14 18.93
N ALA A 14 -28.01 -11.32 19.53
CA ALA A 14 -28.36 -12.60 20.17
C ALA A 14 -28.38 -13.76 19.18
N PHE A 15 -28.86 -13.52 17.94
CA PHE A 15 -28.84 -14.53 16.88
C PHE A 15 -27.42 -14.93 16.47
N TRP A 16 -26.51 -13.94 16.33
CA TRP A 16 -25.09 -14.20 16.06
C TRP A 16 -24.42 -15.01 17.18
N ASP A 17 -24.72 -14.70 18.44
CA ASP A 17 -24.18 -15.42 19.58
C ASP A 17 -24.64 -16.89 19.59
N ASP A 18 -25.93 -17.14 19.32
CA ASP A 18 -26.45 -18.51 19.26
C ASP A 18 -25.82 -19.32 18.11
N VAL A 19 -25.68 -18.71 16.93
CA VAL A 19 -25.02 -19.33 15.77
C VAL A 19 -23.55 -19.63 16.08
N ALA A 20 -22.80 -18.68 16.65
CA ALA A 20 -21.39 -18.86 16.99
C ALA A 20 -21.17 -19.94 18.07
N LEU A 21 -22.15 -20.12 18.97
CA LEU A 21 -22.12 -21.12 20.03
C LEU A 21 -22.67 -22.49 19.58
N GLY A 22 -23.06 -22.64 18.30
CA GLY A 22 -23.64 -23.87 17.76
C GLY A 22 -24.98 -24.24 18.39
N ARG A 23 -25.70 -23.26 18.96
CA ARG A 23 -27.03 -23.44 19.53
C ARG A 23 -28.07 -23.28 18.43
N ALA A 24 -29.18 -24.00 18.54
CA ALA A 24 -30.33 -23.74 17.70
C ALA A 24 -30.89 -22.34 18.09
N PRO A 25 -30.91 -21.35 17.18
CA PRO A 25 -31.34 -20.01 17.53
C PRO A 25 -32.79 -20.03 18.03
N VAL A 26 -33.02 -19.49 19.22
CA VAL A 26 -34.35 -19.51 19.84
C VAL A 26 -35.20 -18.37 19.29
N GLY A 27 -35.89 -18.62 18.17
CA GLY A 27 -37.03 -17.84 17.70
C GLY A 27 -36.72 -16.75 16.66
N PRO A 28 -36.98 -16.98 15.36
CA PRO A 28 -36.77 -16.00 14.28
C PRO A 28 -37.81 -14.87 14.27
N HIS A 29 -38.63 -14.68 15.30
CA HIS A 29 -39.78 -13.77 15.24
C HIS A 29 -39.41 -12.27 15.26
N ALA A 30 -38.16 -11.92 15.58
CA ALA A 30 -37.67 -10.54 15.64
C ALA A 30 -36.76 -10.14 14.47
N LEU A 31 -36.34 -11.11 13.63
CA LEU A 31 -35.52 -10.88 12.44
C LEU A 31 -36.30 -11.34 11.21
N ASP A 32 -36.21 -10.60 10.11
CA ASP A 32 -36.77 -11.08 8.85
C ASP A 32 -36.00 -12.31 8.34
N GLY A 33 -36.67 -13.12 7.51
CA GLY A 33 -36.07 -14.34 6.97
C GLY A 33 -34.85 -14.11 6.08
N GLU A 34 -34.75 -12.93 5.45
CA GLU A 34 -33.62 -12.58 4.59
C GLU A 34 -32.33 -12.38 5.40
N THR A 35 -32.44 -11.71 6.56
CA THR A 35 -31.35 -11.52 7.50
C THR A 35 -30.89 -12.87 8.07
N VAL A 36 -31.83 -13.74 8.45
CA VAL A 36 -31.52 -15.11 8.92
C VAL A 36 -30.78 -15.92 7.85
N ASP A 37 -31.24 -15.88 6.59
CA ASP A 37 -30.61 -16.58 5.47
C ASP A 37 -29.23 -16.01 5.11
N LEU A 38 -29.04 -14.69 5.22
CA LEU A 38 -27.74 -14.05 5.02
C LEU A 38 -26.73 -14.50 6.08
N VAL A 39 -27.11 -14.45 7.36
CA VAL A 39 -26.24 -14.90 8.46
C VAL A 39 -25.90 -16.39 8.31
N GLY A 40 -26.88 -17.22 7.94
CA GLY A 40 -26.66 -18.64 7.66
C GLY A 40 -25.66 -18.89 6.53
N ARG A 41 -25.77 -18.15 5.42
CA ARG A 41 -24.82 -18.22 4.29
C ARG A 41 -23.41 -17.78 4.70
N LEU A 42 -23.30 -16.69 5.46
CA LEU A 42 -22.01 -16.20 5.97
C LEU A 42 -21.36 -17.21 6.92
N HIS A 43 -22.13 -17.87 7.79
CA HIS A 43 -21.61 -18.91 8.66
C HIS A 43 -21.16 -20.15 7.87
N ALA A 44 -21.95 -20.59 6.88
CA ALA A 44 -21.60 -21.71 6.01
C ALA A 44 -20.31 -21.45 5.18
N LEU A 45 -20.08 -20.20 4.76
CA LEU A 45 -18.82 -19.76 4.16
C LEU A 45 -17.63 -19.88 5.14
N GLY A 46 -17.88 -19.65 6.44
CA GLY A 46 -16.90 -19.79 7.51
C GLY A 46 -16.57 -21.23 7.94
N ASP A 47 -17.41 -22.22 7.59
CA ASP A 47 -17.24 -23.64 7.94
C ASP A 47 -16.46 -24.45 6.88
N SER A 48 -15.71 -23.78 6.01
CA SER A 48 -14.82 -24.43 5.04
C SER A 48 -13.72 -25.29 5.72
N PRO A 49 -13.43 -26.51 5.23
CA PRO A 49 -12.50 -27.46 5.86
C PRO A 49 -11.03 -27.00 5.94
N GLU A 50 -10.66 -25.88 5.32
CA GLU A 50 -9.31 -25.31 5.42
C GLU A 50 -9.07 -24.47 6.71
N ARG A 51 -10.10 -24.31 7.55
CA ARG A 51 -10.13 -23.43 8.72
C ARG A 51 -9.10 -23.76 9.79
N ASP A 52 -8.87 -25.04 10.09
CA ASP A 52 -7.88 -25.44 11.10
C ASP A 52 -6.49 -24.92 10.70
N SER A 53 -6.16 -24.94 9.41
CA SER A 53 -4.88 -24.44 8.89
C SER A 53 -4.73 -22.93 9.02
N ALA A 54 -5.80 -22.16 8.81
CA ALA A 54 -5.78 -20.70 8.92
C ALA A 54 -5.79 -20.23 10.38
N ARG A 55 -6.63 -20.84 11.22
CA ARG A 55 -6.69 -20.56 12.66
C ARG A 55 -5.36 -20.91 13.34
N GLU A 56 -4.77 -22.06 13.03
CA GLU A 56 -3.47 -22.45 13.60
C GLU A 56 -2.34 -21.52 13.14
N ARG A 57 -2.44 -20.94 11.93
CA ARG A 57 -1.49 -19.95 11.40
C ARG A 57 -1.60 -18.62 12.15
N VAL A 58 -2.81 -18.07 12.28
CA VAL A 58 -3.06 -16.82 13.01
C VAL A 58 -2.71 -16.96 14.49
N TRP A 59 -3.05 -18.10 15.10
CA TRP A 59 -2.70 -18.39 16.48
C TRP A 59 -1.19 -18.52 16.70
N ARG A 60 -0.46 -19.15 15.76
CA ARG A 60 1.01 -19.17 15.77
C ARG A 60 1.60 -17.77 15.64
N ASP A 61 1.02 -16.91 14.82
CA ASP A 61 1.50 -15.54 14.66
C ASP A 61 1.26 -14.70 15.90
N LEU A 62 0.08 -14.82 16.53
CA LEU A 62 -0.20 -14.16 17.81
C LEU A 62 0.73 -14.65 18.92
N GLN A 63 1.03 -15.95 18.99
CA GLN A 63 2.01 -16.47 19.95
C GLN A 63 3.45 -16.00 19.68
N ARG A 64 3.82 -15.78 18.42
CA ARG A 64 5.12 -15.18 18.07
C ARG A 64 5.22 -13.73 18.50
N HIS A 65 4.14 -12.96 18.34
CA HIS A 65 4.10 -11.55 18.73
C HIS A 65 4.01 -11.35 20.24
N ARG A 66 3.42 -12.29 20.99
CA ARG A 66 3.36 -12.25 22.46
C ARG A 66 4.72 -12.41 23.16
N ARG A 67 5.79 -12.74 22.42
CA ARG A 67 7.17 -12.81 22.94
C ARG A 67 7.95 -11.50 22.81
N TRP A 68 7.38 -10.46 22.21
CA TRP A 68 7.99 -9.14 22.21
C TRP A 68 7.70 -8.49 23.56
N LYS A 69 8.77 -8.35 24.34
CA LYS A 69 8.79 -7.73 25.66
C LYS A 69 8.27 -6.29 25.51
N GLU A 70 7.15 -5.96 26.15
CA GLU A 70 6.75 -4.57 26.40
C GLU A 70 7.93 -3.83 27.06
N PRO A 71 8.22 -2.57 26.68
CA PRO A 71 9.17 -1.76 27.42
C PRO A 71 8.68 -1.58 28.87
N ASP A 72 9.58 -1.84 29.82
CA ASP A 72 9.39 -1.61 31.26
C ASP A 72 8.89 -0.18 31.52
N VAL A 73 7.58 -0.01 31.71
CA VAL A 73 7.03 1.18 32.34
C VAL A 73 7.23 0.99 33.84
N THR A 74 8.27 1.62 34.36
CA THR A 74 8.59 1.66 35.79
C THR A 74 7.52 2.42 36.56
N THR A 75 6.44 1.74 36.92
CA THR A 75 5.52 2.22 37.95
C THR A 75 6.19 2.15 39.32
N ARG A 76 6.33 3.35 39.90
CA ARG A 76 6.86 3.66 41.22
C ARG A 76 6.16 2.84 42.31
N ALA A 77 6.97 2.29 43.21
CA ALA A 77 6.58 1.42 44.30
C ALA A 77 5.63 2.07 45.33
N LEU A 78 4.58 1.33 45.70
CA LEU A 78 3.97 1.35 47.02
C LEU A 78 3.71 -0.10 47.46
N SER A 79 4.49 -0.55 48.44
CA SER A 79 4.17 -1.66 49.34
C SER A 79 4.10 -1.06 50.74
N PRO A 80 3.27 -1.55 51.69
CA PRO A 80 3.64 -2.81 52.36
C PRO A 80 2.50 -3.66 52.97
N ASN A 81 2.91 -4.87 53.43
CA ASN A 81 2.26 -5.83 54.36
C ASN A 81 1.37 -6.92 53.71
N GLY A 82 1.52 -8.22 53.95
CA GLY A 82 2.45 -8.98 54.79
C GLY A 82 2.11 -10.49 54.81
N ILE A 83 3.14 -11.31 55.06
CA ILE A 83 3.18 -12.55 55.87
C ILE A 83 2.46 -13.84 55.38
N ALA A 84 3.34 -14.79 55.03
CA ALA A 84 3.40 -16.24 55.34
C ALA A 84 2.40 -17.27 54.77
N GLY A 85 2.99 -18.36 54.27
CA GLY A 85 2.35 -19.68 54.22
C GLY A 85 2.86 -20.56 53.09
N SER A 86 3.96 -21.28 53.30
CA SER A 86 4.30 -22.50 52.55
C SER A 86 4.07 -23.69 53.49
N PRO A 87 3.54 -24.83 53.01
CA PRO A 87 4.44 -25.97 52.82
C PRO A 87 4.07 -26.99 51.70
N VAL A 88 5.12 -27.65 51.16
CA VAL A 88 5.25 -29.10 50.79
C VAL A 88 4.29 -29.64 49.69
N GLY A 89 4.69 -30.01 48.46
CA GLY A 89 5.62 -31.07 47.98
C GLY A 89 4.91 -32.44 47.85
N PRO A 90 5.28 -33.43 46.98
CA PRO A 90 6.23 -33.50 45.85
C PRO A 90 5.64 -34.17 44.57
N GLY A 91 6.38 -34.17 43.44
CA GLY A 91 6.03 -35.02 42.28
C GLY A 91 6.71 -34.67 40.96
N LEU A 92 8.00 -34.98 40.85
CA LEU A 92 8.79 -34.87 39.62
C LEU A 92 8.34 -35.92 38.59
N LEU A 93 7.94 -35.48 37.40
CA LEU A 93 7.92 -36.30 36.19
C LEU A 93 8.89 -35.69 35.15
N PRO A 94 9.76 -36.50 34.52
CA PRO A 94 10.71 -36.01 33.52
C PRO A 94 9.98 -35.78 32.19
N TRP A 95 9.98 -34.53 31.72
CA TRP A 95 9.53 -34.16 30.38
C TRP A 95 10.60 -34.59 29.36
N ALA A 96 10.27 -35.57 28.51
CA ALA A 96 11.07 -35.93 27.35
C ALA A 96 10.71 -35.02 26.16
N PRO A 97 11.68 -34.43 25.44
CA PRO A 97 11.39 -33.64 24.24
C PRO A 97 10.94 -34.56 23.08
N PRO A 98 9.94 -34.17 22.28
CA PRO A 98 9.57 -34.94 21.10
C PRO A 98 10.70 -34.92 20.05
N ALA A 99 10.98 -36.10 19.50
CA ALA A 99 11.97 -36.33 18.47
C ALA A 99 11.67 -35.49 17.22
N ARG A 100 12.69 -34.77 16.72
CA ARG A 100 12.63 -34.02 15.47
C ARG A 100 12.47 -35.00 14.29
N PRO A 101 11.55 -34.76 13.35
CA PRO A 101 11.53 -35.50 12.10
C PRO A 101 12.76 -35.13 11.26
N THR A 102 13.58 -36.12 10.96
CA THR A 102 14.66 -36.05 9.97
C THR A 102 14.03 -36.03 8.58
N VAL A 103 13.99 -34.86 7.95
CA VAL A 103 13.59 -34.74 6.54
C VAL A 103 14.79 -35.13 5.67
N PRO A 104 14.68 -36.15 4.80
CA PRO A 104 15.75 -36.49 3.87
C PRO A 104 15.89 -35.39 2.82
N MET A 105 17.07 -34.77 2.83
CA MET A 105 17.50 -33.76 1.87
C MET A 105 17.65 -34.41 0.49
N ARG A 106 16.59 -34.36 -0.33
CA ARG A 106 16.66 -34.74 -1.74
C ARG A 106 17.37 -33.62 -2.50
N TRP A 107 18.56 -33.91 -3.01
CA TRP A 107 19.31 -33.02 -3.89
C TRP A 107 18.56 -32.88 -5.21
N ALA A 108 18.00 -31.70 -5.46
CA ALA A 108 17.39 -31.36 -6.74
C ALA A 108 18.52 -31.14 -7.77
N PRO A 109 18.57 -31.92 -8.88
CA PRO A 109 19.61 -31.79 -9.91
C PRO A 109 19.61 -30.42 -10.61
N ASP A 110 18.53 -29.64 -10.49
CA ASP A 110 18.40 -28.33 -11.12
C ASP A 110 19.40 -27.29 -10.59
N ARG A 111 19.89 -27.45 -9.35
CA ARG A 111 20.91 -26.55 -8.78
C ARG A 111 22.31 -26.74 -9.37
N LEU A 112 22.59 -27.91 -9.96
CA LEU A 112 23.86 -28.16 -10.65
C LEU A 112 23.93 -27.41 -11.98
N ALA A 113 22.81 -27.30 -12.70
CA ALA A 113 22.75 -26.58 -13.97
C ALA A 113 23.07 -25.08 -13.78
N THR A 114 22.51 -24.45 -12.74
CA THR A 114 22.77 -23.03 -12.45
C THR A 114 24.21 -22.79 -12.04
N ALA A 115 24.81 -23.67 -11.23
CA ALA A 115 26.20 -23.55 -10.80
C ALA A 115 27.19 -23.68 -11.97
N VAL A 116 26.92 -24.59 -12.91
CA VAL A 116 27.74 -24.77 -14.12
C VAL A 116 27.66 -23.54 -15.03
N LEU A 117 26.47 -22.94 -15.18
CA LEU A 117 26.26 -21.77 -16.02
C LEU A 117 26.99 -20.53 -15.46
N VAL A 118 26.96 -20.34 -14.14
CA VAL A 118 27.73 -19.27 -13.46
C VAL A 118 29.24 -19.45 -13.65
N LEU A 119 29.75 -20.69 -13.50
CA LEU A 119 31.17 -20.99 -13.71
C LEU A 119 31.62 -20.76 -15.17
N LEU A 120 30.79 -21.10 -16.15
CA LEU A 120 31.07 -20.85 -17.57
C LEU A 120 31.12 -19.36 -17.90
N VAL A 121 30.20 -18.56 -17.35
CA VAL A 121 30.20 -17.10 -17.52
C VAL A 121 31.43 -16.47 -16.87
N LEU A 122 31.80 -16.92 -15.67
CA LEU A 122 32.99 -16.42 -14.98
C LEU A 122 34.29 -16.74 -15.77
N ALA A 123 34.43 -17.98 -16.23
CA ALA A 123 35.58 -18.43 -17.02
C ALA A 123 35.67 -17.71 -18.38
N GLY A 124 34.52 -17.48 -19.03
CA GLY A 124 34.44 -16.69 -20.25
C GLY A 124 34.88 -15.24 -20.04
N SER A 125 34.47 -14.61 -18.94
CA SER A 125 34.88 -13.23 -18.63
C SER A 125 36.40 -13.11 -18.39
N MET A 126 37.01 -14.10 -17.72
CA MET A 126 38.46 -14.11 -17.51
C MET A 126 39.25 -14.36 -18.80
N LEU A 127 38.70 -15.05 -19.79
CA LEU A 127 39.35 -15.18 -21.10
C LEU A 127 39.27 -13.88 -21.93
N VAL A 128 38.17 -13.12 -21.82
CA VAL A 128 37.99 -11.88 -22.58
C VAL A 128 38.75 -10.71 -21.94
N PHE A 129 38.74 -10.61 -20.61
CA PHE A 129 39.27 -9.48 -19.83
C PHE A 129 40.49 -9.82 -18.94
N GLY A 130 41.02 -11.04 -19.02
CA GLY A 130 42.11 -11.49 -18.15
C GLY A 130 43.46 -10.82 -18.44
N PRO A 131 44.32 -10.68 -17.42
CA PRO A 131 45.56 -9.87 -17.44
C PRO A 131 46.73 -10.58 -18.14
N GLY A 132 46.47 -11.28 -19.24
CA GLY A 132 47.44 -12.14 -19.92
C GLY A 132 47.66 -11.86 -21.40
N ARG A 133 47.10 -10.78 -21.98
CA ARG A 133 47.32 -10.48 -23.40
C ARG A 133 48.78 -10.05 -23.65
N PRO A 134 49.59 -10.84 -24.39
CA PRO A 134 50.92 -10.43 -24.78
C PRO A 134 50.76 -9.46 -25.97
N GLY A 135 50.89 -8.17 -25.71
CA GLY A 135 50.77 -7.16 -26.76
C GLY A 135 50.65 -5.71 -26.28
N GLN A 136 50.46 -5.47 -24.99
CA GLN A 136 50.40 -4.11 -24.44
C GLN A 136 51.76 -3.73 -23.84
N GLN A 137 52.77 -3.58 -24.71
CA GLN A 137 54.06 -3.02 -24.35
C GLN A 137 54.10 -1.53 -24.66
N ASN A 138 54.38 -0.76 -23.60
CA ASN A 138 55.07 0.51 -23.58
C ASN A 138 54.40 1.69 -24.29
N ASP A 139 53.55 2.40 -23.54
CA ASP A 139 53.55 3.85 -23.62
C ASP A 139 53.46 4.45 -22.21
N THR A 140 54.59 5.06 -21.83
CA THR A 140 54.73 6.28 -21.03
C THR A 140 53.94 6.38 -19.71
N LEU A 141 54.68 6.24 -18.60
CA LEU A 141 54.27 6.70 -17.27
C LEU A 141 54.03 8.22 -17.28
N LEU A 142 52.80 8.62 -17.61
CA LEU A 142 52.29 9.95 -17.36
C LEU A 142 51.97 10.03 -15.87
N VAL A 143 52.71 10.89 -15.16
CA VAL A 143 52.41 11.29 -13.78
C VAL A 143 51.03 11.95 -13.79
N LEU A 144 50.01 11.20 -13.40
CA LEU A 144 48.68 11.74 -13.14
C LEU A 144 48.73 12.52 -11.82
N PRO A 145 48.32 13.81 -11.79
CA PRO A 145 48.11 14.48 -10.53
C PRO A 145 47.05 13.69 -9.75
N SER A 146 47.31 13.45 -8.46
CA SER A 146 46.33 12.87 -7.55
C SER A 146 45.15 13.83 -7.41
N ILE A 147 44.14 13.66 -8.26
CA ILE A 147 42.82 14.22 -8.03
C ILE A 147 42.20 13.35 -6.93
N SER A 148 42.45 13.71 -5.67
CA SER A 148 41.55 13.38 -4.56
C SER A 148 40.25 14.16 -4.75
N GLY A 149 39.50 13.78 -5.78
CA GLY A 149 38.07 14.02 -5.85
C GLY A 149 37.45 12.65 -5.74
N THR A 150 36.74 12.39 -4.64
CA THR A 150 35.80 11.27 -4.56
C THR A 150 35.01 11.26 -5.87
N PRO A 151 34.95 10.17 -6.65
CA PRO A 151 34.01 10.13 -7.76
C PRO A 151 32.63 10.31 -7.15
N ALA A 152 32.02 11.48 -7.35
CA ALA A 152 30.62 11.71 -7.05
C ALA A 152 29.85 10.85 -8.06
N THR A 153 29.63 9.59 -7.70
CA THR A 153 28.70 8.72 -8.41
C THR A 153 27.33 9.41 -8.32
N PRO A 154 26.70 9.73 -9.46
CA PRO A 154 25.58 10.66 -9.50
C PRO A 154 24.42 10.16 -8.64
N GLU A 155 23.82 11.07 -7.87
CA GLU A 155 22.46 10.91 -7.34
C GLU A 155 21.52 10.85 -8.54
N VAL A 156 21.35 9.67 -9.12
CA VAL A 156 20.43 9.49 -10.25
C VAL A 156 19.05 9.27 -9.67
N VAL A 157 18.34 10.38 -9.45
CA VAL A 157 16.89 10.37 -9.33
C VAL A 157 16.32 10.34 -10.74
N VAL A 158 15.57 9.30 -11.07
CA VAL A 158 14.83 9.21 -12.33
C VAL A 158 13.38 9.58 -12.07
N THR A 159 12.87 10.56 -12.79
CA THR A 159 11.46 10.97 -12.73
C THR A 159 10.79 10.64 -14.05
N GLU A 160 9.64 9.96 -13.96
CA GLU A 160 8.80 9.60 -15.10
C GLU A 160 7.38 10.12 -14.86
N THR A 161 6.85 10.88 -15.80
CA THR A 161 5.47 11.37 -15.75
C THR A 161 4.52 10.30 -16.27
N LEU A 162 3.65 9.79 -15.40
CA LEU A 162 2.64 8.77 -15.71
C LEU A 162 1.30 9.39 -16.09
N LEU A 163 0.93 10.50 -15.43
CA LEU A 163 -0.26 11.29 -15.74
C LEU A 163 0.14 12.75 -15.83
N ASP A 164 -0.35 13.44 -16.85
CA ASP A 164 -0.32 14.89 -16.92
C ASP A 164 -1.57 15.35 -17.67
N ALA A 165 -2.63 15.64 -16.91
CA ALA A 165 -3.95 15.87 -17.47
C ALA A 165 -4.68 17.06 -16.82
N PRO A 166 -5.51 17.78 -17.59
CA PRO A 166 -6.46 18.70 -17.01
C PRO A 166 -7.51 17.92 -16.19
N ALA A 167 -7.92 18.49 -15.07
CA ALA A 167 -8.94 17.93 -14.20
C ALA A 167 -10.01 18.97 -13.89
N THR A 168 -11.26 18.54 -13.79
CA THR A 168 -12.34 19.35 -13.22
C THR A 168 -12.52 18.90 -11.78
N LEU A 169 -12.29 19.80 -10.83
CA LEU A 169 -12.32 19.51 -9.42
C LEU A 169 -13.71 19.79 -8.85
N PRO A 170 -14.23 18.92 -7.97
CA PRO A 170 -15.42 19.25 -7.20
C PRO A 170 -15.13 20.42 -6.26
N ALA A 171 -16.16 21.20 -5.96
CA ALA A 171 -16.07 22.26 -4.96
C ALA A 171 -16.35 21.69 -3.57
N GLY A 172 -15.57 22.12 -2.56
CA GLY A 172 -15.69 21.63 -1.19
C GLY A 172 -14.76 20.46 -0.91
N PRO A 173 -15.12 19.56 0.03
CA PRO A 173 -14.28 18.41 0.37
C PRO A 173 -14.01 17.54 -0.86
N ALA A 174 -12.78 17.08 -1.00
CA ALA A 174 -12.38 16.20 -2.09
C ALA A 174 -11.42 15.12 -1.62
N THR A 175 -11.61 13.91 -2.12
CA THR A 175 -10.75 12.75 -1.89
C THR A 175 -10.02 12.38 -3.18
N PHE A 176 -8.71 12.18 -3.08
CA PHE A 176 -7.85 11.72 -4.15
C PHE A 176 -7.24 10.39 -3.76
N ASP A 177 -7.51 9.36 -4.55
CA ASP A 177 -6.90 8.05 -4.33
C ASP A 177 -5.84 7.77 -5.39
N LEU A 178 -4.90 6.90 -5.06
CA LEU A 178 -4.07 6.23 -6.04
C LEU A 178 -4.15 4.73 -5.80
N THR A 179 -4.74 4.02 -6.74
CA THR A 179 -4.80 2.57 -6.74
C THR A 179 -4.11 2.01 -7.97
N HIS A 180 -3.56 0.81 -7.81
CA HIS A 180 -2.98 0.05 -8.91
C HIS A 180 -3.75 -1.24 -9.08
N TRP A 181 -4.29 -1.41 -10.28
CA TRP A 181 -5.07 -2.58 -10.63
C TRP A 181 -4.22 -3.50 -11.47
N THR A 182 -4.21 -4.77 -11.11
CA THR A 182 -3.79 -5.86 -11.98
C THR A 182 -5.04 -6.58 -12.45
N LEU A 183 -5.45 -6.30 -13.69
CA LEU A 183 -6.60 -6.91 -14.36
C LEU A 183 -6.23 -8.31 -14.85
N ARG A 184 -7.11 -9.27 -14.59
CA ARG A 184 -6.93 -10.64 -15.05
C ARG A 184 -7.48 -10.79 -16.47
N PRO A 185 -6.79 -11.55 -17.33
CA PRO A 185 -7.33 -11.90 -18.64
C PRO A 185 -8.62 -12.71 -18.50
N ASP A 186 -9.46 -12.67 -19.53
CA ASP A 186 -10.73 -13.43 -19.64
C ASP A 186 -11.71 -13.27 -18.47
N SER A 187 -11.56 -12.20 -17.68
CA SER A 187 -12.41 -11.94 -16.53
C SER A 187 -13.52 -10.95 -16.87
N PRO A 188 -14.67 -10.97 -16.14
CA PRO A 188 -15.70 -9.96 -16.32
C PRO A 188 -15.12 -8.55 -16.15
N PRO A 189 -15.61 -7.55 -16.90
CA PRO A 189 -15.12 -6.19 -16.76
C PRO A 189 -15.42 -5.65 -15.37
N LEU A 190 -14.43 -4.99 -14.78
CA LEU A 190 -14.58 -4.24 -13.54
C LEU A 190 -15.45 -3.01 -13.80
N ARG A 191 -16.58 -2.91 -13.09
CA ARG A 191 -17.50 -1.78 -13.22
C ARG A 191 -17.20 -0.75 -12.15
N VAL A 192 -16.92 0.46 -12.60
CA VAL A 192 -16.82 1.65 -11.77
C VAL A 192 -18.13 2.40 -11.92
N ALA A 193 -18.99 2.26 -10.91
CA ALA A 193 -20.33 2.79 -10.97
C ALA A 193 -20.32 4.33 -10.90
N ALA A 194 -21.33 4.97 -11.50
CA ALA A 194 -21.56 6.41 -11.36
C ALA A 194 -21.93 6.81 -9.91
N ARG A 195 -22.37 5.83 -9.10
CA ARG A 195 -22.75 6.01 -7.71
C ARG A 195 -22.11 4.95 -6.83
N ASN A 196 -21.68 5.33 -5.63
CA ASN A 196 -21.20 4.36 -4.66
C ASN A 196 -22.37 3.59 -4.01
N SER A 197 -22.05 2.59 -3.19
CA SER A 197 -23.03 1.75 -2.49
C SER A 197 -23.94 2.54 -1.54
N LEU A 198 -23.52 3.73 -1.12
CA LEU A 198 -24.29 4.67 -0.29
C LEU A 198 -25.16 5.63 -1.13
N GLY A 199 -25.11 5.52 -2.46
CA GLY A 199 -25.87 6.35 -3.38
C GLY A 199 -25.25 7.72 -3.68
N ALA A 200 -24.08 8.03 -3.12
CA ALA A 200 -23.33 9.24 -3.42
C ALA A 200 -22.84 9.19 -4.86
N ARG A 201 -23.00 10.32 -5.56
CA ARG A 201 -22.63 10.45 -6.97
C ARG A 201 -21.13 10.70 -7.07
N ARG A 202 -20.49 10.13 -8.08
CA ARG A 202 -19.18 10.60 -8.52
C ARG A 202 -19.33 12.06 -8.98
N GLU A 203 -18.44 12.95 -8.58
CA GLU A 203 -18.48 14.36 -9.06
C GLU A 203 -17.23 14.75 -9.85
N GLY A 204 -16.10 14.12 -9.58
CA GLY A 204 -14.85 14.36 -10.31
C GLY A 204 -14.53 13.26 -11.34
N PRO A 205 -13.50 13.50 -12.17
CA PRO A 205 -13.04 12.55 -13.16
C PRO A 205 -12.35 11.34 -12.54
N ILE A 206 -12.28 10.25 -13.30
CA ILE A 206 -11.40 9.11 -13.01
C ILE A 206 -10.37 9.02 -14.13
N PHE A 207 -9.10 9.11 -13.78
CA PHE A 207 -8.01 8.86 -14.70
C PHE A 207 -7.56 7.41 -14.60
N ILE A 208 -7.44 6.74 -15.73
CA ILE A 208 -6.90 5.39 -15.84
C ILE A 208 -5.67 5.47 -16.74
N VAL A 209 -4.51 5.16 -16.17
CA VAL A 209 -3.21 5.17 -16.88
C VAL A 209 -2.75 3.73 -17.02
N VAL A 210 -2.60 3.24 -18.25
CA VAL A 210 -2.13 1.87 -18.49
C VAL A 210 -0.63 1.81 -18.25
N GLU A 211 -0.20 0.99 -17.29
CA GLU A 211 1.23 0.79 -17.03
C GLU A 211 1.78 -0.35 -17.90
N SER A 212 1.05 -1.47 -18.03
CA SER A 212 1.45 -2.61 -18.85
C SER A 212 0.26 -3.38 -19.41
N GLY A 213 0.49 -4.10 -20.50
CA GLY A 213 -0.56 -4.81 -21.24
C GLY A 213 -1.47 -3.86 -22.03
N ASN A 214 -2.62 -4.38 -22.45
CA ASN A 214 -3.68 -3.60 -23.10
C ASN A 214 -4.97 -3.71 -22.29
N ILE A 215 -5.75 -2.65 -22.26
CA ILE A 215 -7.08 -2.64 -21.64
C ILE A 215 -8.13 -2.17 -22.62
N VAL A 216 -9.35 -2.62 -22.42
CA VAL A 216 -10.55 -2.04 -23.04
C VAL A 216 -11.38 -1.37 -21.95
N ILE A 217 -11.74 -0.12 -22.22
CA ILE A 217 -12.65 0.67 -21.40
C ILE A 217 -13.94 0.86 -22.18
N THR A 218 -15.08 0.56 -21.56
CA THR A 218 -16.40 0.81 -22.14
C THR A 218 -17.12 1.90 -21.34
N GLU A 219 -17.45 3.01 -21.98
CA GLU A 219 -18.25 4.11 -21.40
C GLU A 219 -19.41 4.42 -22.34
N ALA A 220 -20.64 4.47 -21.82
CA ALA A 220 -21.87 4.68 -22.61
C ALA A 220 -21.98 3.78 -23.87
N GLY A 221 -21.45 2.55 -23.80
CA GLY A 221 -21.44 1.58 -24.91
C GLY A 221 -20.36 1.83 -25.97
N THR A 222 -19.51 2.83 -25.79
CA THR A 222 -18.34 3.09 -26.65
C THR A 222 -17.12 2.39 -26.07
N GLU A 223 -16.40 1.63 -26.90
CA GLU A 223 -15.14 0.98 -26.50
C GLU A 223 -13.94 1.87 -26.82
N HIS A 224 -13.05 2.00 -25.84
CA HIS A 224 -11.76 2.65 -25.92
C HIS A 224 -10.68 1.62 -25.60
N ARG A 225 -9.85 1.28 -26.58
CA ARG A 225 -8.72 0.37 -26.38
C ARG A 225 -7.48 1.18 -26.09
N LEU A 226 -6.74 0.77 -25.07
CA LEU A 226 -5.58 1.50 -24.56
C LEU A 226 -4.41 0.54 -24.39
N ALA A 227 -3.24 0.96 -24.87
CA ALA A 227 -1.97 0.30 -24.67
C ALA A 227 -1.18 0.95 -23.52
N ALA A 228 -0.08 0.30 -23.10
CA ALA A 228 0.83 0.83 -22.10
C ALA A 228 1.29 2.27 -22.42
N GLY A 229 1.22 3.14 -21.42
CA GLY A 229 1.51 4.58 -21.51
C GLY A 229 0.32 5.44 -21.93
N GLU A 230 -0.79 4.85 -22.37
CA GLU A 230 -2.00 5.61 -22.73
C GLU A 230 -2.87 5.90 -21.50
N VAL A 231 -3.61 7.00 -21.59
CA VAL A 231 -4.44 7.54 -20.51
C VAL A 231 -5.88 7.69 -20.99
N TYR A 232 -6.81 7.32 -20.12
CA TYR A 232 -8.23 7.60 -20.26
C TYR A 232 -8.73 8.47 -19.11
N ALA A 233 -9.64 9.39 -19.42
CA ALA A 233 -10.30 10.22 -18.43
C ALA A 233 -11.81 10.06 -18.57
N ALA A 234 -12.42 9.35 -17.61
CA ALA A 234 -13.87 9.29 -17.49
C ALA A 234 -14.35 10.60 -16.84
N THR A 235 -14.90 11.51 -17.64
CA THR A 235 -15.27 12.87 -17.20
C THR A 235 -16.76 13.05 -16.96
N ASP A 236 -17.62 12.17 -17.48
CA ASP A 236 -19.06 12.24 -17.22
C ASP A 236 -19.37 11.51 -15.90
N PRO A 237 -19.69 12.24 -14.80
CA PRO A 237 -19.98 11.62 -13.51
C PRO A 237 -21.18 10.65 -13.52
N ASP A 238 -22.08 10.73 -14.50
CA ASP A 238 -23.28 9.89 -14.57
C ASP A 238 -23.07 8.57 -15.32
N GLN A 239 -21.92 8.39 -15.98
CA GLN A 239 -21.64 7.18 -16.75
C GLN A 239 -20.87 6.15 -15.93
N GLU A 240 -21.38 4.93 -15.96
CA GLU A 240 -20.60 3.78 -15.53
C GLU A 240 -19.47 3.52 -16.53
N VAL A 241 -18.31 3.17 -15.99
CA VAL A 241 -17.13 2.80 -16.77
C VAL A 241 -16.84 1.33 -16.51
N ALA A 242 -16.73 0.53 -17.55
CA ALA A 242 -16.36 -0.88 -17.46
C ALA A 242 -14.93 -1.06 -17.98
N VAL A 243 -14.05 -1.71 -17.21
CA VAL A 243 -12.63 -1.87 -17.53
C VAL A 243 -12.26 -3.35 -17.55
N ALA A 244 -11.62 -3.83 -18.60
CA ALA A 244 -11.11 -5.19 -18.70
C ALA A 244 -9.75 -5.24 -19.38
N ALA A 245 -8.98 -6.31 -19.14
CA ALA A 245 -7.80 -6.61 -19.95
C ALA A 245 -8.22 -6.93 -21.39
N ASP A 246 -7.51 -6.38 -22.38
CA ASP A 246 -7.71 -6.66 -23.80
C ASP A 246 -6.65 -7.65 -24.29
N GLY A 247 -6.89 -8.93 -24.02
CA GLY A 247 -6.03 -10.03 -24.47
C GLY A 247 -5.80 -11.12 -23.41
N PRO A 248 -4.91 -12.08 -23.72
CA PRO A 248 -4.64 -13.25 -22.86
C PRO A 248 -3.64 -12.95 -21.73
N GLU A 249 -3.02 -11.77 -21.73
CA GLU A 249 -2.05 -11.36 -20.71
C GLU A 249 -2.73 -10.50 -19.64
N HIS A 250 -2.09 -10.42 -18.47
CA HIS A 250 -2.52 -9.46 -17.46
C HIS A 250 -2.26 -8.04 -17.95
N ALA A 251 -3.12 -7.11 -17.54
CA ALA A 251 -2.89 -5.69 -17.75
C ALA A 251 -2.81 -4.98 -16.40
N THR A 252 -1.91 -4.00 -16.29
CA THR A 252 -1.81 -3.18 -15.09
C THR A 252 -2.13 -1.73 -15.39
N ALA A 253 -2.84 -1.06 -14.48
CA ALA A 253 -3.19 0.34 -14.62
C ALA A 253 -3.18 1.07 -13.28
N PHE A 254 -2.78 2.33 -13.29
CA PHE A 254 -3.04 3.25 -12.18
C PHE A 254 -4.40 3.87 -12.36
N VAL A 255 -5.14 3.98 -11.25
CA VAL A 255 -6.43 4.65 -11.21
C VAL A 255 -6.37 5.79 -10.21
N VAL A 256 -6.64 6.99 -10.69
CA VAL A 256 -6.63 8.23 -9.94
C VAL A 256 -8.03 8.83 -9.99
N PRO A 257 -8.92 8.45 -9.05
CA PRO A 257 -10.22 9.08 -8.92
C PRO A 257 -10.09 10.43 -8.21
N VAL A 258 -10.92 11.38 -8.62
CA VAL A 258 -11.22 12.60 -7.86
C VAL A 258 -12.66 12.48 -7.38
N LEU A 259 -12.83 12.36 -6.06
CA LEU A 259 -14.13 12.11 -5.43
C LEU A 259 -14.50 13.28 -4.52
N SER A 260 -15.79 13.50 -4.28
CA SER A 260 -16.27 14.43 -3.24
C SER A 260 -16.52 13.72 -1.90
N ASP A 261 -16.33 12.40 -1.86
CA ASP A 261 -16.52 11.53 -0.70
C ASP A 261 -15.50 10.40 -0.72
N SER A 262 -15.25 9.83 0.45
CA SER A 262 -14.20 8.87 0.84
C SER A 262 -14.28 7.47 0.20
N ALA A 263 -15.27 7.19 -0.67
CA ALA A 263 -15.48 5.83 -1.18
C ALA A 263 -15.55 5.79 -2.71
N LEU A 264 -14.54 5.17 -3.31
CA LEU A 264 -14.59 4.68 -4.69
C LEU A 264 -15.84 3.80 -4.88
N PRO A 265 -16.66 4.05 -5.92
CA PRO A 265 -17.87 3.28 -6.21
C PRO A 265 -17.53 1.95 -6.93
N ILE A 266 -16.59 1.17 -6.38
CA ILE A 266 -16.08 -0.05 -7.01
C ILE A 266 -16.44 -1.25 -6.14
N SER A 267 -17.09 -2.23 -6.76
CA SER A 267 -17.26 -3.54 -6.13
C SER A 267 -15.97 -4.32 -6.31
N TYR A 268 -15.20 -4.48 -5.24
CA TYR A 268 -14.02 -5.35 -5.24
C TYR A 268 -14.40 -6.75 -5.73
N ASP A 269 -13.81 -7.19 -6.85
CA ASP A 269 -13.95 -8.53 -7.39
C ASP A 269 -12.56 -9.14 -7.61
N PRO A 270 -12.10 -10.02 -6.69
CA PRO A 270 -10.80 -10.67 -6.78
C PRO A 270 -10.67 -11.64 -7.95
N LYS A 271 -11.77 -11.97 -8.63
CA LYS A 271 -11.74 -12.74 -9.88
C LYS A 271 -11.44 -11.85 -11.07
N ALA A 272 -11.87 -10.59 -11.04
CA ALA A 272 -11.62 -9.62 -12.11
C ALA A 272 -10.25 -8.96 -11.99
N HIS A 273 -9.82 -8.62 -10.77
CA HIS A 273 -8.58 -7.89 -10.56
C HIS A 273 -7.98 -8.13 -9.18
N VAL A 274 -6.72 -7.74 -9.03
CA VAL A 274 -6.09 -7.47 -7.74
C VAL A 274 -5.91 -5.97 -7.64
N GLU A 275 -6.29 -5.40 -6.51
CA GLU A 275 -6.11 -3.99 -6.21
C GLU A 275 -5.01 -3.81 -5.16
N GLU A 276 -4.09 -2.91 -5.45
CA GLU A 276 -3.08 -2.44 -4.52
C GLU A 276 -3.35 -0.95 -4.27
N PHE A 277 -3.83 -0.67 -3.07
CA PHE A 277 -4.11 0.68 -2.62
C PHE A 277 -2.83 1.33 -2.09
N PHE A 278 -2.45 2.47 -2.65
CA PHE A 278 -1.29 3.21 -2.17
C PHE A 278 -1.66 4.23 -1.10
N TRP A 279 -2.63 5.09 -1.39
CA TRP A 279 -3.10 6.12 -0.48
C TRP A 279 -4.44 6.69 -0.90
N SER A 280 -5.10 7.30 0.09
CA SER A 280 -6.23 8.21 -0.06
C SER A 280 -5.89 9.49 0.68
N PHE A 281 -6.12 10.62 0.04
CA PHE A 281 -5.90 11.94 0.62
C PHE A 281 -7.17 12.76 0.54
N GLU A 282 -7.51 13.38 1.65
CA GLU A 282 -8.66 14.27 1.78
C GLU A 282 -8.19 15.72 1.82
N LEU A 283 -8.85 16.56 1.04
CA LEU A 283 -8.77 18.01 1.12
C LEU A 283 -10.09 18.51 1.69
N ASP A 284 -10.03 19.27 2.79
CA ASP A 284 -11.22 19.82 3.45
C ASP A 284 -12.01 20.77 2.53
N ALA A 285 -11.30 21.50 1.67
CA ALA A 285 -11.91 22.42 0.73
C ALA A 285 -11.02 22.62 -0.50
N VAL A 286 -11.56 22.25 -1.66
CA VAL A 286 -11.07 22.64 -2.97
C VAL A 286 -11.99 23.74 -3.50
N ALA A 287 -11.42 24.77 -4.13
CA ALA A 287 -12.19 25.86 -4.72
C ALA A 287 -13.16 25.41 -5.84
N GLY A 288 -13.03 24.16 -6.29
CA GLY A 288 -13.67 23.62 -7.48
C GLY A 288 -13.10 24.22 -8.77
N GLY A 289 -13.58 23.71 -9.90
CA GLY A 289 -13.24 24.26 -11.22
C GLY A 289 -12.04 23.57 -11.88
N ALA A 290 -11.36 24.29 -12.78
CA ALA A 290 -10.29 23.72 -13.56
C ALA A 290 -9.01 23.54 -12.71
N GLY A 291 -8.31 22.44 -12.94
CA GLY A 291 -7.01 22.14 -12.37
C GLY A 291 -6.18 21.26 -13.29
N ARG A 292 -4.98 20.92 -12.84
CA ARG A 292 -4.08 20.01 -13.50
C ARG A 292 -3.58 18.98 -12.51
N LEU A 293 -3.70 17.70 -12.86
CA LEU A 293 -3.16 16.60 -12.08
C LEU A 293 -1.93 16.04 -12.78
N VAL A 294 -0.86 15.88 -12.01
CA VAL A 294 0.39 15.27 -12.46
C VAL A 294 0.73 14.11 -11.55
N LEU A 295 0.81 12.89 -12.08
CA LEU A 295 1.31 11.72 -11.37
C LEU A 295 2.70 11.38 -11.90
N GLU A 296 3.67 11.28 -11.01
CA GLU A 296 5.05 10.95 -11.34
C GLU A 296 5.51 9.70 -10.60
N ARG A 297 6.32 8.88 -11.25
CA ARG A 297 7.12 7.82 -10.64
C ARG A 297 8.54 8.35 -10.45
N LEU A 298 9.01 8.39 -9.21
CA LEU A 298 10.40 8.71 -8.87
C LEU A 298 11.13 7.45 -8.47
N THR A 299 12.30 7.21 -9.07
CA THR A 299 13.18 6.10 -8.70
C THR A 299 14.50 6.67 -8.18
N LEU A 300 14.75 6.42 -6.90
CA LEU A 300 15.93 6.88 -6.18
C LEU A 300 16.93 5.72 -6.03
N ALA A 301 18.14 5.90 -6.53
CA ALA A 301 19.23 4.97 -6.28
C ALA A 301 19.53 4.84 -4.77
N PRO A 302 20.12 3.73 -4.30
CA PRO A 302 20.56 3.60 -2.90
C PRO A 302 21.39 4.79 -2.44
N SER A 303 21.14 5.26 -1.21
CA SER A 303 21.81 6.42 -0.61
C SER A 303 21.59 7.78 -1.31
N SER A 304 20.69 7.89 -2.28
CA SER A 304 20.31 9.18 -2.89
C SER A 304 19.19 9.87 -2.12
N ALA A 305 19.07 11.19 -2.27
CA ALA A 305 17.99 11.98 -1.70
C ALA A 305 17.37 12.94 -2.73
N LEU A 306 16.10 13.29 -2.52
CA LEU A 306 15.51 14.47 -3.14
C LEU A 306 16.02 15.72 -2.42
N PRO A 307 16.04 16.88 -3.09
CA PRO A 307 16.26 18.16 -2.42
C PRO A 307 15.26 18.37 -1.27
N TRP A 308 15.64 19.21 -0.31
CA TRP A 308 14.68 19.68 0.68
C TRP A 308 13.54 20.44 0.01
N GLU A 309 12.31 20.05 0.31
CA GLU A 309 11.10 20.68 -0.20
C GLU A 309 10.23 21.17 0.97
N GLU A 310 9.44 22.22 0.76
CA GLU A 310 8.42 22.62 1.73
C GLU A 310 7.15 21.81 1.51
N ALA A 311 6.52 21.37 2.60
CA ALA A 311 5.27 20.64 2.56
C ALA A 311 4.19 21.46 1.86
N ASN A 312 3.62 20.86 0.81
CA ASN A 312 2.53 21.45 0.07
C ASN A 312 1.32 20.52 0.19
N PRO A 313 0.15 21.01 0.67
CA PRO A 313 -1.05 20.18 0.83
C PRO A 313 -1.60 19.65 -0.51
N LEU A 314 -1.13 20.18 -1.63
CA LEU A 314 -1.49 19.76 -2.99
C LEU A 314 -0.44 18.83 -3.63
N VAL A 315 0.57 18.40 -2.88
CA VAL A 315 1.57 17.43 -3.31
C VAL A 315 1.56 16.26 -2.35
N TRP A 316 1.29 15.09 -2.89
CA TRP A 316 1.20 13.85 -2.13
C TRP A 316 2.23 12.87 -2.62
N THR A 317 2.92 12.20 -1.69
CA THR A 317 3.92 11.20 -2.02
C THR A 317 3.65 9.95 -1.22
N GLY A 318 3.87 8.80 -1.83
CA GLY A 318 3.98 7.56 -1.07
C GLY A 318 4.85 6.53 -1.74
N VAL A 319 5.11 5.48 -0.98
CA VAL A 319 6.18 4.53 -1.24
C VAL A 319 5.61 3.30 -1.94
N ARG A 320 6.18 2.94 -3.10
CA ARG A 320 5.88 1.70 -3.80
C ARG A 320 6.79 0.56 -3.37
N ALA A 321 8.10 0.82 -3.35
CA ALA A 321 9.12 -0.19 -3.12
C ALA A 321 10.34 0.44 -2.45
N GLY A 322 11.10 -0.37 -1.71
CA GLY A 322 12.29 0.06 -0.98
C GLY A 322 11.97 0.67 0.40
N THR A 323 12.98 1.33 0.97
CA THR A 323 12.89 1.95 2.30
C THR A 323 13.09 3.45 2.18
N LEU A 324 12.04 4.22 2.47
CA LEU A 324 12.08 5.66 2.54
C LEU A 324 12.64 6.10 3.90
N GLY A 325 13.73 6.87 3.88
CA GLY A 325 14.10 7.75 5.00
C GLY A 325 13.38 9.08 4.86
N LEU A 326 12.52 9.40 5.83
CA LEU A 326 11.81 10.67 5.92
C LEU A 326 12.34 11.49 7.09
N THR A 327 12.87 12.68 6.81
CA THR A 327 13.25 13.66 7.83
C THR A 327 12.39 14.90 7.67
N LEU A 328 11.84 15.39 8.78
CA LEU A 328 10.98 16.57 8.82
C LEU A 328 11.64 17.68 9.66
N GLU A 329 11.53 18.92 9.23
CA GLU A 329 11.88 20.11 10.02
C GLU A 329 10.66 21.03 10.12
N GLY A 330 10.31 21.50 11.32
CA GLY A 330 9.21 22.42 11.53
C GLY A 330 8.83 22.53 13.00
N ASP A 331 8.08 23.58 13.33
CA ASP A 331 7.71 23.89 14.72
C ASP A 331 6.48 23.09 15.21
N GLN A 332 5.66 22.57 14.30
CA GLN A 332 4.38 21.92 14.61
C GLN A 332 4.27 20.50 14.01
N LEU A 333 5.28 19.66 14.22
CA LEU A 333 5.23 18.29 13.71
C LEU A 333 4.15 17.44 14.41
N ALA A 334 3.63 16.46 13.69
CA ALA A 334 2.65 15.51 14.22
C ALA A 334 3.21 14.69 15.39
N VAL A 335 2.31 14.20 16.26
CA VAL A 335 2.69 13.37 17.42
C VAL A 335 3.54 12.18 16.96
N GLY A 336 4.68 11.98 17.63
CA GLY A 336 5.63 10.91 17.31
C GLY A 336 6.72 11.30 16.31
N TRP A 337 6.71 12.54 15.81
CA TRP A 337 7.79 13.09 14.99
C TRP A 337 8.63 14.09 15.77
N THR A 338 9.95 14.01 15.58
CA THR A 338 10.94 14.93 16.16
C THR A 338 11.65 15.65 15.02
N ALA A 339 11.76 16.98 15.09
CA ALA A 339 12.42 17.75 14.04
C ALA A 339 13.88 17.33 13.85
N GLY A 340 14.30 17.16 12.59
CA GLY A 340 15.62 16.70 12.20
C GLY A 340 15.89 15.21 12.45
N GLN A 341 14.96 14.48 13.08
CA GLN A 341 15.08 13.04 13.27
C GLN A 341 14.49 12.30 12.06
N GLU A 342 15.30 11.44 11.47
CA GLU A 342 14.84 10.56 10.40
C GLU A 342 13.99 9.40 10.92
N GLN A 343 12.92 9.09 10.21
CA GLN A 343 12.15 7.86 10.35
C GLN A 343 12.18 7.03 9.07
N HIS A 344 12.11 5.71 9.23
CA HIS A 344 12.11 4.78 8.10
C HIS A 344 10.71 4.26 7.84
N ILE A 345 10.25 4.44 6.61
CA ILE A 345 8.97 3.96 6.11
C ILE A 345 9.27 2.92 5.04
N GLN A 346 8.86 1.68 5.29
CA GLN A 346 8.94 0.64 4.28
C GLN A 346 7.76 0.78 3.32
N GLY A 347 8.02 0.57 2.03
CA GLY A 347 6.95 0.39 1.06
C GLY A 347 6.03 -0.77 1.45
N PRO A 348 4.82 -0.84 0.86
CA PRO A 348 3.98 -2.02 0.99
C PRO A 348 4.83 -3.20 0.53
N GLY A 349 5.07 -4.14 1.45
CA GLY A 349 5.76 -5.37 1.10
C GLY A 349 4.98 -6.13 0.01
N PRO A 350 5.46 -7.29 -0.44
CA PRO A 350 4.77 -8.10 -1.46
C PRO A 350 3.38 -8.63 -1.03
N LEU A 351 2.90 -8.25 0.16
CA LEU A 351 1.60 -8.65 0.69
C LEU A 351 0.61 -7.50 0.51
N PRO A 352 -0.49 -7.70 -0.23
CA PRO A 352 -1.45 -6.66 -0.62
C PRO A 352 -2.26 -6.06 0.56
N SER A 353 -2.10 -6.58 1.78
CA SER A 353 -2.86 -6.17 2.97
C SER A 353 -2.08 -5.30 3.97
N ALA A 354 -0.75 -5.14 3.78
CA ALA A 354 0.01 -4.15 4.53
C ALA A 354 0.05 -2.87 3.69
N GLY A 355 -1.05 -2.11 3.69
CA GLY A 355 -1.15 -0.84 2.97
C GLY A 355 0.07 0.03 3.25
N ALA A 356 0.52 0.78 2.23
CA ALA A 356 1.59 1.74 2.42
C ALA A 356 1.20 2.66 3.60
N ARG A 357 2.11 2.88 4.55
CA ARG A 357 1.84 3.82 5.63
C ARG A 357 1.81 5.21 4.99
N PRO A 358 0.66 5.91 4.95
CA PRO A 358 0.61 7.22 4.32
C PRO A 358 1.57 8.15 5.06
N LEU A 359 2.19 9.07 4.31
CA LEU A 359 2.93 10.15 4.95
C LEU A 359 1.96 10.92 5.86
N PRO A 360 2.40 11.37 7.04
CA PRO A 360 1.55 12.17 7.92
C PRO A 360 1.08 13.42 7.18
N SER A 361 -0.12 13.92 7.51
CA SER A 361 -0.50 15.27 7.11
C SER A 361 0.48 16.26 7.74
N LEU A 362 1.09 17.11 6.93
CA LEU A 362 2.13 18.04 7.34
C LEU A 362 1.58 19.47 7.31
N PRO A 363 1.77 20.26 8.39
CA PRO A 363 1.38 21.66 8.37
C PRO A 363 2.28 22.47 7.44
N ALA A 364 1.74 23.58 6.95
CA ALA A 364 2.49 24.55 6.16
C ALA A 364 3.78 25.01 6.87
N GLY A 365 4.83 25.28 6.11
CA GLY A 365 6.15 25.62 6.64
C GLY A 365 7.01 24.43 7.08
N THR A 366 6.48 23.21 7.09
CA THR A 366 7.27 22.00 7.37
C THR A 366 8.19 21.72 6.19
N ARG A 367 9.50 21.55 6.40
CA ARG A 367 10.43 21.10 5.35
C ARG A 367 10.57 19.58 5.41
N ILE A 368 10.69 18.97 4.24
CA ILE A 368 10.69 17.53 4.02
C ILE A 368 11.99 17.16 3.30
N LEU A 369 12.68 16.13 3.80
CA LEU A 369 13.74 15.43 3.10
C LEU A 369 13.34 13.98 2.92
N LEU A 370 13.30 13.55 1.65
CA LEU A 370 13.03 12.18 1.25
C LEU A 370 14.33 11.57 0.73
N ARG A 371 14.79 10.47 1.34
CA ARG A 371 15.97 9.75 0.87
C ARG A 371 15.74 8.26 0.77
N ASN A 372 16.51 7.60 -0.09
CA ASN A 372 16.62 6.16 -0.07
C ASN A 372 17.49 5.71 1.12
N ALA A 373 16.84 5.11 2.12
CA ALA A 373 17.50 4.58 3.31
C ALA A 373 17.84 3.09 3.19
N GLY A 374 17.46 2.43 2.10
CA GLY A 374 17.76 1.03 1.82
C GLY A 374 18.89 0.81 0.82
N ASP A 375 19.19 -0.46 0.59
CA ASP A 375 20.20 -0.93 -0.37
C ASP A 375 19.62 -1.22 -1.77
N GLU A 376 18.28 -1.21 -1.90
CA GLU A 376 17.56 -1.39 -3.16
C GLU A 376 17.00 -0.05 -3.66
N PRO A 377 16.70 0.10 -4.97
CA PRO A 377 16.03 1.29 -5.48
C PRO A 377 14.73 1.60 -4.72
N LEU A 378 14.57 2.85 -4.31
CA LEU A 378 13.35 3.36 -3.71
C LEU A 378 12.46 3.90 -4.83
N VAL A 379 11.24 3.39 -4.91
CA VAL A 379 10.24 3.85 -5.89
C VAL A 379 9.15 4.60 -5.13
N LEU A 380 8.92 5.85 -5.52
CA LEU A 380 7.87 6.71 -4.99
C LEU A 380 6.88 7.04 -6.12
N TYR A 381 5.59 7.18 -5.79
CA TYR A 381 4.71 7.96 -6.65
C TYR A 381 4.41 9.31 -6.00
N ARG A 382 4.39 10.35 -6.84
CA ARG A 382 4.06 11.72 -6.44
C ARG A 382 2.88 12.21 -7.25
N LEU A 383 1.79 12.55 -6.58
CA LEU A 383 0.63 13.19 -7.18
C LEU A 383 0.67 14.69 -6.84
N THR A 384 0.57 15.54 -7.86
CA THR A 384 0.54 17.00 -7.70
C THR A 384 -0.74 17.55 -8.30
N LEU A 385 -1.46 18.36 -7.53
CA LEU A 385 -2.61 19.11 -7.98
C LEU A 385 -2.25 20.60 -8.14
N THR A 386 -2.50 21.15 -9.32
CA THR A 386 -2.36 22.60 -9.58
C THR A 386 -3.71 23.19 -10.00
N PRO A 387 -4.44 23.86 -9.10
CA PRO A 387 -5.67 24.58 -9.45
C PRO A 387 -5.39 25.72 -10.43
N HIS A 388 -6.23 25.91 -11.46
CA HIS A 388 -6.05 27.00 -12.43
C HIS A 388 -6.45 28.39 -11.88
N ASP A 389 -7.42 28.45 -10.97
CA ASP A 389 -8.01 29.70 -10.49
C ASP A 389 -7.60 30.10 -9.07
N ALA A 390 -6.45 29.63 -8.56
CA ALA A 390 -5.91 30.10 -7.27
C ALA A 390 -5.36 31.56 -7.31
N GLY A 391 -5.86 32.39 -8.21
CA GLY A 391 -5.73 33.83 -8.15
C GLY A 391 -6.73 34.40 -7.15
N ALA A 392 -6.26 34.72 -5.94
CA ALA A 392 -6.93 35.48 -4.88
C ALA A 392 -7.91 34.74 -3.95
N SER A 393 -7.36 34.08 -2.92
CA SER A 393 -7.87 34.28 -1.56
C SER A 393 -6.78 34.03 -0.52
N ALA A 394 -5.74 34.87 -0.56
CA ALA A 394 -4.80 35.07 0.55
C ALA A 394 -5.00 36.49 1.08
N ALA A 395 -6.06 36.72 1.87
CA ALA A 395 -6.22 37.85 2.80
C ALA A 395 -7.54 37.72 3.58
N GLY A 396 -7.58 36.80 4.54
CA GLY A 396 -8.55 36.91 5.64
C GLY A 396 -8.23 38.17 6.44
N THR A 397 -9.03 39.21 6.24
CA THR A 397 -8.97 40.48 6.96
C THR A 397 -9.25 40.22 8.45
N PRO A 398 -8.45 40.73 9.41
CA PRO A 398 -8.81 40.65 10.82
C PRO A 398 -10.04 41.54 11.05
N GLY A 399 -11.15 40.91 11.45
CA GLY A 399 -12.34 41.63 11.92
C GLY A 399 -12.09 42.32 13.27
N PRO A 400 -12.82 43.42 13.55
CA PRO A 400 -12.55 44.36 14.63
C PRO A 400 -12.61 43.78 16.05
#